data_AF-A0A7C4H6R0-F1
#
_entry.id   AF-A0A7C4H6R0-F1
#
_cell.length_a   1.000
_cell.length_b   1.000
_cell.length_c   1.000
_cell.angle_alpha   90.00
_cell.angle_beta   90.00
_cell.angle_gamma   90.00
#
_symmetry.space_group_name_H-M   'P 1'
#
loop_
_entity.id
_entity.type
_entity.pdbx_description
1 polymer ?
#
loop_
_entity_poly.entity_id
_entity_poly.type
_entity_poly.pdbx_seq_one_letter_code
_entity_poly.pdbx_strand_id
1 'polypeptide(L)' 'GIYKSLPPYVAGKDFLAHGYVITKKKDNDYTNIYISLWGYLVVIKTNEIRLNEYLNTMDKVYIKLWK' A
#
# COMPACT_ATOMS: atom_id res chain seq x y z
N GLY A 1 -2.61 8.12 -1.47
CA GLY A 1 -1.20 8.07 -1.02
C GLY A 1 -0.97 6.85 -0.15
N ILE A 2 0.24 6.29 -0.18
CA ILE A 2 0.67 5.15 0.65
C ILE A 2 1.80 5.62 1.55
N TYR A 3 1.70 5.35 2.86
CA TYR A 3 2.62 5.86 3.86
C TYR A 3 3.03 4.75 4.84
N LYS A 4 4.27 4.78 5.35
CA LYS A 4 4.72 3.86 6.42
C LYS A 4 4.33 4.31 7.83
N SER A 5 4.02 5.58 8.01
CA SER A 5 3.49 6.16 9.24
C SER A 5 2.10 6.73 9.01
N LEU A 6 1.34 6.94 10.08
CA LEU A 6 -0.01 7.50 10.00
C LEU A 6 0.07 8.91 9.37
N PRO A 7 -0.47 9.13 8.16
CA PRO A 7 -0.43 10.44 7.54
C PRO A 7 -1.46 11.37 8.20
N PRO A 8 -1.31 12.69 8.08
CA PRO A 8 -2.38 13.62 8.47
C PRO A 8 -3.65 13.32 7.65
N TYR A 9 -4.80 13.30 8.31
CA TYR A 9 -6.09 13.01 7.70
C TYR A 9 -7.22 13.78 8.38
N VAL A 10 -8.31 14.00 7.65
CA VAL A 10 -9.54 14.62 8.16
C VAL A 10 -10.62 13.56 8.32
N ALA A 11 -10.99 13.29 9.57
CA ALA A 11 -12.05 12.34 9.89
C ALA A 11 -13.36 12.74 9.20
N GLY A 12 -14.05 11.75 8.62
CA GLY A 12 -15.29 11.96 7.87
C GLY A 12 -15.12 12.53 6.46
N LYS A 13 -13.90 12.86 6.03
CA LYS A 13 -13.60 13.29 4.65
C LYS A 13 -12.63 12.36 3.94
N ASP A 14 -11.55 12.01 4.63
CA ASP A 14 -10.51 11.14 4.08
C ASP A 14 -10.84 9.68 4.38
N PHE A 15 -10.73 8.83 3.36
CA PHE A 15 -10.68 7.40 3.60
C PHE A 15 -9.25 7.04 4.01
N LEU A 16 -9.11 6.45 5.21
CA LEU A 16 -7.84 5.99 5.74
C LEU A 16 -7.97 4.54 6.20
N ALA A 17 -7.21 3.66 5.54
CA ALA A 17 -7.06 2.27 5.94
C ALA A 17 -5.59 1.98 6.29
N HIS A 18 -5.36 0.99 7.14
CA HIS A 18 -4.01 0.50 7.38
C HIS A 18 -3.95 -1.02 7.31
N GLY A 19 -2.75 -1.53 7.14
CA GLY A 19 -2.54 -2.96 7.00
C GLY A 19 -1.08 -3.30 6.80
N TYR A 20 -0.82 -4.47 6.22
CA TYR A 20 0.52 -5.00 6.06
C TYR A 20 0.77 -5.45 4.63
N VAL A 21 1.97 -5.18 4.14
CA VAL A 21 2.47 -5.79 2.90
C VAL A 21 2.69 -7.28 3.18
N ILE A 22 1.99 -8.15 2.46
CA ILE A 22 2.07 -9.60 2.65
C ILE A 22 3.19 -10.20 1.81
N THR A 23 3.27 -9.81 0.54
CA THR A 23 4.30 -10.30 -0.38
C THR A 23 4.41 -9.41 -1.60
N LYS A 24 5.49 -9.60 -2.35
CA LYS A 24 5.72 -8.98 -3.66
C LYS A 24 6.04 -10.06 -4.67
N LYS A 25 5.40 -9.99 -5.84
CA LYS A 25 5.66 -10.91 -6.95
C LYS A 25 6.05 -10.13 -8.19
N LYS A 26 7.23 -10.41 -8.72
CA LYS A 26 7.66 -9.88 -10.01
C LYS A 26 7.01 -10.68 -11.14
N ASP A 27 6.47 -9.98 -12.13
CA ASP A 27 5.83 -10.54 -13.32
C ASP A 27 6.23 -9.67 -14.53
N ASN A 28 7.21 -10.16 -15.29
CA ASN A 28 7.88 -9.43 -16.36
C ASN A 28 8.38 -8.05 -15.90
N ASP A 29 7.89 -6.98 -16.54
CA ASP A 29 8.24 -5.58 -16.27
C ASP A 29 7.49 -4.97 -15.08
N TYR A 30 6.58 -5.74 -14.46
CA TYR A 30 5.75 -5.28 -13.35
C TYR A 30 6.06 -6.03 -12.05
N THR A 31 5.79 -5.36 -10.94
CA THR A 31 5.74 -5.96 -9.62
C THR A 31 4.32 -5.81 -9.07
N ASN A 32 3.75 -6.93 -8.65
CA ASN A 32 2.50 -6.97 -7.91
C ASN A 32 2.81 -6.97 -6.41
N ILE A 33 2.34 -5.95 -5.70
CA ILE A 33 2.49 -5.78 -4.25
C ILE A 33 1.14 -6.09 -3.60
N TYR A 34 1.13 -7.09 -2.72
CA TYR A 34 -0.08 -7.57 -2.06
C TYR A 34 -0.15 -6.98 -0.65
N ILE A 35 -1.24 -6.30 -0.33
CA ILE A 35 -1.45 -5.61 0.95
C ILE A 35 -2.75 -6.11 1.56
N SER A 36 -2.68 -6.63 2.78
CA SER A 36 -3.89 -6.96 3.55
C SER A 36 -4.38 -5.73 4.29
N LEU A 37 -5.63 -5.33 4.05
CA LEU A 37 -6.35 -4.27 4.73
C LEU A 37 -7.60 -4.85 5.41
N TRP A 38 -7.52 -5.20 6.69
CA TRP A 38 -8.68 -5.63 7.51
C TRP A 38 -9.58 -6.69 6.83
N GLY A 39 -8.98 -7.69 6.18
CA GLY A 39 -9.72 -8.76 5.48
C GLY A 39 -9.88 -8.54 3.96
N TYR A 40 -9.58 -7.35 3.46
CA TYR A 40 -9.47 -7.07 2.03
C TYR A 40 -8.03 -7.27 1.54
N LEU A 41 -7.87 -7.81 0.34
CA LEU A 41 -6.57 -7.92 -0.33
C LEU A 41 -6.48 -6.85 -1.43
N VAL A 42 -5.62 -5.86 -1.22
CA VAL A 42 -5.28 -4.85 -2.23
C VAL A 42 -4.06 -5.30 -3.00
N VAL A 43 -4.13 -5.22 -4.32
CA VAL A 43 -3.00 -5.54 -5.21
C VAL A 43 -2.60 -4.28 -5.97
N ILE A 44 -1.37 -3.84 -5.77
CA ILE A 44 -0.78 -2.72 -6.52
C ILE A 44 0.13 -3.31 -7.59
N LYS A 45 -0.23 -3.12 -8.85
CA LYS A 45 0.64 -3.42 -9.99
C LYS A 45 1.44 -2.18 -10.36
N THR A 46 2.76 -2.25 -10.30
CA THR A 46 3.64 -1.11 -10.60
C THR A 46 4.88 -1.55 -11.37
N ASN A 47 5.36 -0.72 -12.29
CA ASN A 47 6.70 -0.81 -12.88
C ASN A 47 7.69 0.18 -12.24
N GLU A 48 7.24 0.95 -11.23
CA GLU A 48 8.05 1.96 -10.56
C GLU A 48 8.97 1.33 -9.51
N ILE A 49 10.27 1.37 -9.78
CA ILE A 49 11.32 0.82 -8.91
C ILE A 49 11.25 1.42 -7.50
N ARG A 50 11.04 2.75 -7.40
CA ARG A 50 10.97 3.46 -6.12
C ARG A 50 9.84 2.95 -5.22
N LEU A 51 8.66 2.69 -5.78
CA LEU A 51 7.53 2.16 -5.01
C LEU A 51 7.79 0.73 -4.55
N ASN A 52 8.40 -0.09 -5.42
CA ASN A 52 8.79 -1.45 -5.08
C ASN A 52 9.84 -1.50 -3.96
N GLU A 53 10.85 -0.63 -3.98
CA GLU A 53 11.87 -0.53 -2.94
C GLU A 53 11.33 0.10 -1.66
N TYR A 54 10.40 1.05 -1.79
CA TYR A 54 9.76 1.68 -0.65
C TYR A 54 8.96 0.69 0.18
N LEU A 55 8.23 -0.26 -0.44
CA LEU A 55 7.37 -1.21 0.27
C LEU A 55 8.05 -2.57 0.45
N ASN A 56 8.30 -2.97 1.68
CA ASN A 56 8.87 -4.28 2.02
C ASN A 56 7.81 -5.22 2.61
N THR A 57 8.02 -6.52 2.45
CA THR A 57 7.19 -7.54 3.10
C THR A 57 7.17 -7.31 4.62
N MET A 58 5.99 -7.45 5.21
CA MET A 58 5.66 -7.13 6.61
C MET A 58 5.67 -5.65 6.99
N ASP A 59 5.95 -4.71 6.08
CA ASP A 59 5.79 -3.29 6.38
C ASP A 59 4.33 -3.00 6.74
N LYS A 60 4.13 -2.29 7.86
CA LYS A 60 2.84 -1.65 8.14
C LYS A 60 2.69 -0.43 7.24
N VAL A 61 1.55 -0.33 6.57
CA VAL A 61 1.25 0.75 5.64
C VAL A 61 -0.10 1.37 5.92
N TYR A 62 -0.23 2.65 5.58
CA TYR A 62 -1.46 3.43 5.61
C TYR A 62 -1.80 3.83 4.17
N ILE A 63 -3.01 3.49 3.74
CA ILE A 63 -3.57 3.89 2.46
C ILE A 63 -4.57 5.01 2.73
N LYS A 64 -4.25 6.20 2.24
CA LYS A 64 -5.11 7.38 2.29
C LYS A 64 -5.67 7.66 0.91
N LEU A 65 -6.99 7.74 0.79
CA LEU A 65 -7.69 8.24 -0.40
C LEU A 65 -8.46 9.49 0.01
N TRP A 66 -8.32 10.54 -0.80
CA TRP A 66 -9.05 11.80 -0.66
C TRP A 66 -9.56 12.20 -2.04
N LYS A 67 -10.64 12.97 -2.08
CA LYS A 67 -11.20 13.54 -3.30
C LYS A 67 -10.69 14.96 -3.50
#